data_AF-A0A839Q8N2-F1
#
_entry.id   AF-A0A839Q8N2-F1
#
_cell.length_a   1.000
_cell.length_b   1.000
_cell.length_c   1.000
_cell.angle_alpha   90.00
_cell.angle_beta   90.00
_cell.angle_gamma   90.00
#
_symmetry.space_group_name_H-M   'P 1'
#
loop_
_entity.id
_entity.type
_entity.pdbx_description
1 polymer ?
#
loop_
_entity_poly.entity_id
_entity_poly.type
_entity_poly.pdbx_seq_one_letter_code
_entity_poly.pdbx_strand_id
1 'polypeptide(L)'
;MPEQIAHRPFARRHPALTVVAASTAAWWMWLGWYEVVAAIAVAGLLIVVRRRRRAAAVREAGLRARADYEHRLSIAGDPAGVFGRYRPARPNWYPDPQNPYALRYFDGLSWTPHVARR
;
A
#
# COMPACT_ATOMS: atom_id res chain seq x y z
N MET A 1 9.93 16.87 3.79
CA MET A 1 9.57 15.97 4.90
C MET A 1 8.04 15.83 4.92
N PRO A 2 7.43 14.77 4.35
CA PRO A 2 5.98 14.63 4.37
C PRO A 2 5.53 13.99 5.69
N GLU A 3 4.69 14.70 6.44
CA GLU A 3 4.13 14.22 7.71
C GLU A 3 3.17 13.05 7.49
N GLN A 4 3.47 11.92 8.13
CA GLN A 4 2.56 10.78 8.22
C GLN A 4 1.43 11.11 9.18
N ILE A 5 0.26 11.43 8.63
CA ILE A 5 -0.99 11.52 9.41
C ILE A 5 -1.38 10.09 9.81
N ALA A 6 -0.88 9.64 10.95
CA ALA A 6 -1.24 8.38 11.58
C ALA A 6 -2.76 8.35 11.85
N HIS A 7 -3.51 7.69 10.98
CA HIS A 7 -4.95 7.49 11.15
C HIS A 7 -5.18 6.56 12.34
N ARG A 8 -5.38 7.14 13.52
CA ARG A 8 -5.75 6.39 14.74
C ARG A 8 -7.06 5.63 14.48
N PRO A 9 -7.13 4.33 14.78
CA PRO A 9 -8.31 3.52 14.50
C PRO A 9 -9.52 4.03 15.30
N PHE A 10 -10.63 4.21 14.59
CA PHE A 10 -11.92 4.73 15.08
C PHE A 10 -12.46 4.00 16.32
N ALA A 11 -12.03 2.75 16.53
CA ALA A 11 -12.38 1.93 17.69
C ALA A 11 -11.93 2.53 19.03
N ARG A 12 -10.84 3.31 19.07
CA ARG A 12 -10.38 3.97 20.31
C ARG A 12 -11.13 5.26 20.64
N ARG A 13 -11.90 5.81 19.69
CA ARG A 13 -12.64 7.08 19.89
C ARG A 13 -14.00 6.90 20.57
N HIS A 14 -14.60 5.71 20.52
CA HIS A 14 -15.95 5.50 21.06
C HIS A 14 -16.07 4.29 22.00
N PRO A 15 -15.26 4.22 23.08
CA PRO A 15 -15.37 3.14 24.07
C PRO A 15 -16.75 3.12 24.75
N ALA A 16 -17.41 4.27 24.86
CA ALA A 16 -18.75 4.38 25.42
C ALA A 16 -19.81 3.62 24.58
N LEU A 17 -19.73 3.66 23.24
CA LEU A 17 -20.68 2.93 22.38
C LEU A 17 -20.49 1.41 22.49
N THR A 18 -19.24 0.95 22.63
CA THR A 18 -18.97 -0.49 22.86
C THR A 18 -19.46 -0.96 24.23
N VAL A 19 -19.30 -0.14 25.27
CA VAL A 19 -19.80 -0.49 26.62
C VAL A 19 -21.33 -0.50 26.62
N VAL A 20 -21.98 0.51 26.03
CA VAL A 20 -23.44 0.54 25.91
C VAL A 20 -23.96 -0.66 25.13
N ALA A 21 -23.35 -0.99 23.99
CA ALA A 21 -23.74 -2.17 23.21
C ALA A 21 -23.56 -3.49 24.00
N ALA A 22 -22.46 -3.63 24.75
CA ALA A 22 -22.22 -4.80 25.59
C ALA A 22 -23.25 -4.90 26.74
N SER A 23 -23.57 -3.78 27.38
CA SER A 23 -24.58 -3.71 28.45
C SER A 23 -25.98 -4.01 27.94
N THR A 24 -26.36 -3.51 26.76
CA THR A 24 -27.66 -3.81 26.14
C THR A 24 -27.76 -5.28 25.74
N ALA A 25 -26.67 -5.88 25.23
CA ALA A 25 -26.62 -7.30 24.93
C ALA A 25 -26.76 -8.17 26.19
N ALA A 26 -26.09 -7.80 27.30
CA ALA A 26 -26.21 -8.48 28.59
C ALA A 26 -27.62 -8.36 29.18
N TRP A 27 -28.27 -7.20 29.04
CA TRP A 27 -29.65 -6.98 29.47
C TRP A 27 -30.66 -7.81 28.65
N TRP A 28 -30.48 -7.88 27.33
CA TRP A 28 -31.32 -8.69 26.44
C TRP A 28 -31.11 -10.19 26.62
N MET A 29 -29.91 -10.61 26.98
CA MET A 29 -29.59 -11.99 27.35
C MET A 29 -30.36 -12.45 28.60
N TRP A 30 -30.68 -11.53 29.53
CA TRP A 30 -31.50 -11.83 30.70
C TRP A 30 -33.00 -11.93 30.38
N LEU A 31 -33.47 -11.32 29.28
CA LEU A 31 -34.88 -11.25 28.89
C LEU A 31 -35.35 -12.42 28.00
N GLY A 32 -34.46 -13.34 27.61
CA GLY A 32 -34.78 -14.55 26.82
C GLY A 32 -34.91 -14.32 25.30
N TRP A 33 -34.54 -13.14 24.79
CA TRP A 33 -34.66 -12.77 23.37
C TRP A 33 -33.39 -13.07 22.57
N TYR A 34 -32.99 -14.35 22.51
CA TYR A 34 -31.75 -14.78 21.85
C TYR A 34 -31.78 -14.61 20.32
N GLU A 35 -32.93 -14.82 19.68
CA GLU A 35 -33.07 -14.72 18.22
C GLU A 35 -32.75 -13.32 17.70
N VAL A 36 -33.22 -12.28 18.38
CA VAL A 36 -33.01 -10.89 17.95
C VAL A 36 -31.56 -10.46 18.20
N VAL A 37 -30.96 -10.88 19.31
CA VAL A 37 -29.54 -10.64 19.60
C VAL A 37 -28.66 -11.30 18.53
N ALA A 38 -28.93 -12.56 18.19
CA ALA A 38 -28.19 -13.28 17.16
C ALA A 38 -28.32 -12.59 15.80
N ALA A 39 -29.53 -12.18 15.41
CA ALA A 39 -29.76 -11.47 14.15
C ALA A 39 -28.98 -10.14 14.07
N ILE A 40 -28.97 -9.34 15.14
CA ILE A 40 -28.23 -8.06 15.19
C ILE A 40 -26.72 -8.32 15.15
N ALA A 41 -26.21 -9.32 15.88
CA ALA A 41 -24.80 -9.67 15.87
C ALA A 41 -24.34 -10.12 14.48
N VAL A 42 -25.13 -10.96 13.80
CA VAL A 42 -24.87 -11.41 12.43
C VAL A 42 -24.93 -10.25 11.45
N ALA A 43 -25.94 -9.38 11.54
CA ALA A 43 -26.05 -8.20 10.69
C ALA A 43 -24.86 -7.25 10.88
N GLY A 44 -24.46 -6.99 12.12
CA GLY A 44 -23.28 -6.20 12.46
C GLY A 44 -22.00 -6.81 11.88
N LEU A 45 -21.81 -8.12 12.04
CA LEU A 45 -20.67 -8.84 11.48
C LEU A 45 -20.65 -8.74 9.95
N LEU A 46 -21.78 -8.94 9.27
CA LEU A 46 -21.90 -8.83 7.82
C LEU A 46 -21.57 -7.42 7.33
N ILE A 47 -22.03 -6.37 8.04
CA ILE A 47 -21.72 -4.98 7.71
C ILE A 47 -20.22 -4.72 7.85
N VAL A 48 -19.60 -5.18 8.94
CA VAL A 48 -18.15 -5.03 9.17
C VAL A 48 -17.35 -5.75 8.09
N VAL A 49 -17.72 -7.00 7.78
CA VAL A 49 -17.07 -7.79 6.72
C VAL A 49 -17.22 -7.12 5.36
N ARG A 50 -18.43 -6.67 5.00
CA ARG A 50 -18.68 -5.94 3.74
C ARG A 50 -17.86 -4.65 3.66
N ARG A 51 -17.78 -3.89 4.75
CA ARG A 51 -16.99 -2.66 4.81
C ARG A 51 -15.49 -2.93 4.65
N ARG A 52 -14.98 -3.99 5.30
CA ARG A 52 -13.58 -4.42 5.12
C ARG A 52 -13.29 -4.89 3.70
N ARG A 53 -14.19 -5.70 3.11
CA ARG A 53 -14.06 -6.14 1.71
C ARG A 53 -14.08 -4.96 0.73
N ARG A 54 -14.96 -3.98 0.93
CA ARG A 54 -14.98 -2.75 0.10
C ARG A 54 -13.69 -1.94 0.25
N ALA A 55 -13.17 -1.80 1.46
CA ALA A 55 -11.89 -1.08 1.68
C ALA A 55 -10.69 -1.80 1.04
N ALA A 56 -10.67 -3.13 1.06
CA ALA A 56 -9.65 -3.93 0.37
C ALA A 56 -9.77 -3.78 -1.17
N ALA A 57 -10.98 -3.85 -1.71
CA ALA A 57 -11.22 -3.70 -3.15
C ALA A 57 -10.77 -2.33 -3.69
N VAL A 58 -10.95 -1.24 -2.94
CA VAL A 58 -10.47 0.10 -3.34
C VAL A 58 -8.94 0.15 -3.38
N ARG A 59 -8.26 -0.50 -2.43
CA ARG A 59 -6.79 -0.57 -2.41
C ARG A 59 -6.25 -1.38 -3.60
N GLU A 60 -6.85 -2.53 -3.88
CA GLU A 60 -6.47 -3.35 -5.04
C GLU A 60 -6.75 -2.66 -6.37
N ALA A 61 -7.89 -1.96 -6.50
CA ALA A 61 -8.22 -1.19 -7.69
C ALA A 61 -7.18 -0.10 -7.98
N GLY A 62 -6.67 0.56 -6.93
CA GLY A 62 -5.60 1.55 -7.08
C GLY A 62 -4.28 0.95 -7.58
N LEU A 63 -3.92 -0.26 -7.12
CA LEU A 63 -2.71 -0.96 -7.58
C LEU A 63 -2.83 -1.42 -9.04
N ARG A 64 -3.99 -1.96 -9.44
CA ARG A 64 -4.24 -2.33 -10.84
C ARG A 64 -4.17 -1.12 -11.77
N ALA A 65 -4.84 -0.03 -11.40
CA ALA A 65 -4.82 1.20 -12.21
C ALA A 65 -3.39 1.76 -12.38
N ARG A 66 -2.54 1.62 -11.35
CA ARG A 66 -1.13 2.01 -11.43
C ARG A 66 -0.32 1.09 -12.35
N ALA A 67 -0.48 -0.23 -12.20
CA ALA A 67 0.21 -1.20 -13.04
C ALA A 67 -0.17 -1.01 -14.52
N ASP A 68 -1.45 -0.77 -14.82
CA ASP A 68 -1.94 -0.53 -16.17
C ASP A 68 -1.37 0.76 -16.77
N TYR A 69 -1.22 1.82 -15.95
CA TYR A 69 -0.58 3.07 -16.36
C TYR A 69 0.90 2.86 -16.71
N GLU A 70 1.65 2.16 -15.84
CA GLU A 70 3.07 1.88 -16.06
C GLU A 70 3.30 0.94 -17.26
N HIS A 71 2.42 -0.04 -17.46
CA HIS A 71 2.42 -0.94 -18.61
C HIS A 71 2.12 -0.21 -19.93
N ARG A 72 1.17 0.74 -19.93
CA ARG A 72 0.92 1.58 -21.10
C ARG A 72 2.10 2.49 -21.41
N LEU A 73 2.78 3.03 -20.39
CA LEU A 73 3.98 3.84 -20.59
C LEU A 73 5.12 3.02 -21.21
N SER A 74 5.31 1.78 -20.78
CA SER A 74 6.35 0.90 -21.33
C SER A 74 6.05 0.48 -22.78
N ILE A 75 4.78 0.23 -23.12
CA ILE A 75 4.35 -0.05 -24.49
C ILE A 75 4.43 1.20 -25.38
N ALA A 76 4.07 2.37 -24.83
CA ALA A 76 4.08 3.63 -25.58
C ALA A 76 5.49 4.07 -25.97
N GLY A 77 6.52 3.63 -25.23
CA GLY A 77 7.92 3.79 -25.60
C GLY A 77 8.33 5.25 -25.83
N ASP A 78 8.77 5.93 -24.78
CA ASP A 78 9.38 7.26 -24.92
C ASP A 78 10.75 7.11 -25.64
N PRO A 79 11.00 7.81 -26.77
CA PRO A 79 12.32 7.83 -27.41
C PRO A 79 13.45 8.34 -26.49
N ALA A 80 13.13 8.98 -25.36
CA ALA A 80 14.10 9.35 -24.33
C ALA A 80 14.48 8.22 -23.34
N GLY A 81 13.86 7.02 -23.43
CA GLY A 81 14.21 5.86 -22.60
C GLY A 81 13.80 5.96 -21.13
N VAL A 82 12.80 6.80 -20.81
CA VAL A 82 12.33 7.02 -19.43
C VAL A 82 11.21 6.04 -19.09
N PHE A 83 11.55 4.97 -18.37
CA PHE A 83 10.56 4.04 -17.80
C PHE A 83 9.98 4.61 -16.51
N GLY A 84 9.02 5.53 -16.63
CA GLY A 84 8.33 6.12 -15.48
C GLY A 84 9.24 6.99 -14.60
N ARG A 85 9.40 6.65 -13.31
CA ARG A 85 10.22 7.42 -12.35
C ARG A 85 11.72 7.17 -12.48
N TYR A 86 12.15 6.16 -13.21
CA TYR A 86 13.57 5.84 -13.39
C TYR A 86 14.09 6.56 -14.63
N ARG A 87 14.91 7.60 -14.40
CA ARG A 87 15.74 8.15 -15.47
C ARG A 87 16.87 7.17 -15.77
N PRO A 88 17.18 6.89 -17.05
CA PRO A 88 18.36 6.13 -17.39
C PRO A 88 19.60 6.79 -16.78
N ALA A 89 20.51 5.98 -16.26
CA ALA A 89 21.77 6.49 -15.70
C ALA A 89 22.51 7.24 -16.82
N ARG A 90 22.94 8.47 -16.53
CA ARG A 90 23.64 9.30 -17.51
C ARG A 90 25.08 8.81 -17.65
N PRO A 91 25.74 9.06 -18.79
CA PRO A 91 27.15 8.70 -18.94
C PRO A 91 28.01 9.38 -17.86
N ASN A 92 28.62 8.60 -16.97
CA ASN A 92 29.45 9.11 -15.87
C ASN A 92 30.31 8.00 -15.23
N TRP A 93 31.23 8.39 -14.35
CA TRP A 93 31.95 7.49 -13.45
C TRP A 93 31.06 7.10 -12.26
N TYR A 94 30.86 5.79 -12.07
CA TYR A 94 30.10 5.21 -10.97
C TYR A 94 30.93 4.18 -10.22
N PRO A 95 30.64 3.88 -8.93
CA PRO A 95 31.31 2.80 -8.22
C PRO A 95 31.18 1.47 -8.96
N ASP A 96 32.29 0.77 -9.16
CA ASP A 96 32.29 -0.50 -9.88
C ASP A 96 31.51 -1.55 -9.07
N PRO A 97 30.47 -2.19 -9.65
CA PRO A 97 29.72 -3.26 -8.98
C PRO A 97 30.60 -4.44 -8.57
N GLN A 98 31.72 -4.66 -9.27
CA GLN A 98 32.64 -5.78 -9.04
C GLN A 98 33.76 -5.42 -8.06
N ASN A 99 34.08 -4.12 -7.89
CA ASN A 99 35.13 -3.65 -7.00
C ASN A 99 34.76 -2.29 -6.35
N PRO A 100 34.32 -2.28 -5.08
CA PRO A 100 33.87 -1.06 -4.38
C PRO A 100 34.92 0.07 -4.26
N TYR A 101 36.21 -0.25 -4.46
CA TYR A 101 37.32 0.70 -4.38
C TYR A 101 37.69 1.33 -5.74
N ALA A 102 37.01 0.95 -6.82
CA ALA A 102 37.22 1.47 -8.16
C ALA A 102 35.95 2.18 -8.67
N LEU A 103 36.15 3.14 -9.56
CA LEU A 103 35.10 3.76 -10.37
C LEU A 103 35.17 3.18 -11.77
N ARG A 104 34.03 2.77 -12.33
CA ARG A 104 33.91 2.30 -13.71
C ARG A 104 33.06 3.27 -14.50
N TYR A 105 33.43 3.54 -15.74
CA TYR A 105 32.67 4.47 -16.58
C TYR A 105 31.46 3.74 -17.19
N PHE A 106 30.27 4.28 -16.96
CA PHE A 106 29.02 3.85 -17.58
C PHE A 106 28.69 4.80 -18.72
N ASP A 107 28.39 4.29 -19.90
CA ASP A 107 28.13 5.08 -21.12
C ASP A 107 26.65 5.43 -21.35
N GLY A 108 25.78 5.07 -20.40
CA GLY A 108 24.33 5.24 -20.50
C GLY A 108 23.58 3.98 -20.94
N LEU A 109 24.27 2.99 -21.50
CA LEU A 109 23.71 1.71 -21.95
C LEU A 109 24.38 0.52 -21.27
N SER A 110 25.70 0.57 -21.08
CA SER A 110 26.53 -0.52 -20.56
C SER A 110 27.76 -0.03 -19.78
N TRP A 111 28.35 -0.94 -19.01
CA TRP A 111 29.58 -0.67 -18.28
C TRP A 111 30.80 -0.83 -19.19
N THR A 112 31.51 0.27 -19.45
CA THR A 112 32.72 0.24 -20.29
C THR A 112 33.91 -0.38 -19.55
N PRO A 113 34.96 -0.86 -20.24
CA PRO A 113 36.16 -1.39 -19.60
C PRO A 113 37.05 -0.33 -18.92
N HIS A 114 36.68 0.96 -19.00
CA HIS A 114 37.43 2.04 -18.37
C HIS A 114 37.18 2.06 -16.86
N VAL A 115 38.24 1.84 -16.10
CA VAL A 115 38.25 1.85 -14.63
C VAL A 115 39.25 2.89 -14.13
N ALA A 116 38.84 3.66 -13.12
CA ALA A 116 39.65 4.63 -12.41
C ALA A 116 39.71 4.25 -10.93
N ARG A 117 40.82 4.56 -10.27
CA ARG A 117 40.92 4.39 -8.82
C ARG A 117 40.17 5.53 -8.13
N ARG A 118 39.38 5.20 -7.11
CA ARG A 118 38.69 6.19 -6.29
C ARG A 118 39.65 6.99 -5.43
#